data_AF-A0A956QBQ7-F1
#
_entry.id   AF-A0A956QBQ7-F1
#
_cell.length_a   1.000
_cell.length_b   1.000
_cell.length_c   1.000
_cell.angle_alpha   90.00
_cell.angle_beta   90.00
_cell.angle_gamma   90.00
#
_symmetry.space_group_name_H-M   'P 1'
#
loop_
_entity.id
_entity.type
_entity.pdbx_description
1 polymer ?
#
loop_
_entity_poly.entity_id
_entity_poly.type
_entity_poly.pdbx_seq_one_letter_code
_entity_poly.pdbx_strand_id
1 'polypeptide(L)'
;MSQNAQTLNAPVGAPAYLDELLARLLARTQAGDSLEAREAFRDTVGFLTRYFGTMAAASRGGLDTTVLRQWLSGKTTTDFRDEILAAIDSLAAPDQPVYNGLRQVFLPEEWGETYAHTQWMRGRWLLPSDPGWIEPALEMLTIWLKASRPFFEQCQHRYETLGSKVELATQYQGEWMRTGFPMRGRDLMRQPWRLDGADATYRPRLVLPIDTSGLSELVAELAGRQEQPGTVAESPEPETAELSFQVLDPRIATNKFGAPCYRGTLKIVEELARDVSVRLISGHLGLRFERSSFRGPLALVNYTLDPGFDEDELERLEVVAMVGQTSFRLPMARLLPPTSMSGLTPSKASLAVLAPGLLALIYLLVLHTATVLRIEHLLGPQTLAQVGRLTTGAELTLVELKALPAAQVCTFLFLLASVMAPLLSTKIFARVPERLRPQVGILYPVAMLLPTAGLLAMRGLGLMVTELTSHPEFYGLDFAWLLPWFASFNLVAGAYLFCSQEKLLDRWLSPEVRVLTPIGLMGLFLIWIGILAF
;
A
#
# COMPACT_ATOMS: atom_id res chain seq x y z
N MET A 1 13.63 11.25 28.63
CA MET A 1 14.58 11.98 27.77
C MET A 1 14.38 13.46 28.05
N SER A 2 15.39 14.11 28.62
CA SER A 2 15.29 15.39 29.31
C SER A 2 15.42 16.60 28.37
N GLN A 3 14.34 17.39 28.32
CA GLN A 3 14.21 18.87 28.32
C GLN A 3 15.15 19.82 27.56
N ASN A 4 16.26 19.41 26.95
CA ASN A 4 17.01 20.28 26.03
C ASN A 4 16.70 19.89 24.58
N ALA A 5 15.47 20.18 24.15
CA ALA A 5 15.15 20.15 22.73
C ALA A 5 15.95 21.26 22.04
N GLN A 6 17.17 20.94 21.61
CA GLN A 6 17.96 21.83 20.75
C GLN A 6 17.11 22.13 19.51
N THR A 7 16.80 23.40 19.29
CA THR A 7 16.05 23.86 18.13
C THR A 7 16.97 23.78 16.91
N LEU A 8 16.74 22.79 16.05
CA LEU A 8 17.35 22.75 14.71
C LEU A 8 16.61 23.71 13.79
N ASN A 9 17.18 24.89 13.57
CA ASN A 9 16.68 25.87 12.61
C ASN A 9 17.63 25.92 11.41
N ALA A 10 17.09 26.04 10.18
CA ALA A 10 17.97 26.31 9.06
C ALA A 10 18.63 27.68 9.23
N PRO A 11 19.86 27.85 8.74
CA PRO A 11 20.49 29.16 8.71
C PRO A 11 19.70 30.14 7.84
N VAL A 12 19.75 31.42 8.21
CA VAL A 12 19.16 32.49 7.39
C VAL A 12 19.78 32.46 6.01
N GLY A 13 18.93 32.52 4.98
CA GLY A 13 19.35 32.42 3.59
C GLY A 13 19.58 30.99 3.11
N ALA A 14 19.27 29.94 3.89
CA ALA A 14 19.26 28.57 3.36
C ALA A 14 18.04 28.32 2.44
N PRO A 15 18.11 27.34 1.51
CA PRO A 15 16.96 26.94 0.72
C PRO A 15 15.80 26.47 1.60
N ALA A 16 14.57 26.90 1.31
CA ALA A 16 13.36 26.53 2.07
C ALA A 16 13.14 25.01 2.22
N TYR A 17 13.68 24.22 1.28
CA TYR A 17 13.64 22.76 1.36
C TYR A 17 14.44 22.20 2.55
N LEU A 18 15.50 22.88 2.99
CA LEU A 18 16.26 22.49 4.19
C LEU A 18 15.41 22.65 5.46
N ASP A 19 14.64 23.73 5.57
CA ASP A 19 13.73 23.96 6.70
C ASP A 19 12.73 22.81 6.85
N GLU A 20 12.16 22.34 5.74
CA GLU A 20 11.19 21.23 5.75
C GLU A 20 11.83 19.92 6.24
N LEU A 21 13.06 19.62 5.78
CA LEU A 21 13.79 18.43 6.22
C LEU A 21 14.13 18.48 7.72
N LEU A 22 14.53 19.65 8.23
CA LEU A 22 14.81 19.86 9.65
C LEU A 22 13.53 19.76 10.49
N ALA A 23 12.43 20.36 10.04
CA ALA A 23 11.13 20.27 10.71
C ALA A 23 10.63 18.82 10.79
N ARG A 24 10.76 18.07 9.69
CA ARG A 24 10.41 16.63 9.65
C ARG A 24 11.27 15.83 10.62
N LEU A 25 12.59 16.05 10.63
CA LEU A 25 13.51 15.38 11.55
C LEU A 25 13.16 15.65 13.02
N LEU A 26 12.91 16.91 13.37
CA LEU A 26 12.50 17.29 14.73
C LEU A 26 11.19 16.64 15.14
N ALA A 27 10.16 16.70 14.27
CA ALA A 27 8.85 16.12 14.54
C ALA A 27 8.94 14.61 14.80
N ARG A 28 9.72 13.87 13.98
CA ARG A 28 9.89 12.42 14.15
C ARG A 28 10.71 12.06 15.38
N THR A 29 11.71 12.85 15.70
CA THR A 29 12.49 12.67 16.94
C THR A 29 11.63 12.88 18.18
N GLN A 30 10.81 13.95 18.19
CA GLN A 30 9.90 14.24 19.30
C GLN A 30 8.80 13.18 19.45
N ALA A 31 8.37 12.58 18.35
CA ALA A 31 7.42 11.47 18.36
C ALA A 31 8.01 10.14 18.88
N GLY A 32 9.33 10.06 19.10
CA GLY A 32 10.01 8.81 19.47
C GLY A 32 10.10 7.79 18.33
N ASP A 33 9.83 8.20 17.08
CA ASP A 33 9.89 7.32 15.91
C ASP A 33 11.33 7.23 15.39
N SER A 34 12.10 6.32 15.98
CA SER A 34 13.51 6.14 15.66
C SER A 34 13.77 5.76 14.19
N LEU A 35 12.84 5.07 13.52
CA LEU A 35 13.00 4.66 12.13
C LEU A 35 12.78 5.85 11.19
N GLU A 36 11.68 6.57 11.36
CA GLU A 36 11.41 7.73 10.53
C GLU A 36 12.36 8.90 10.82
N ALA A 37 12.79 9.09 12.07
CA ALA A 37 13.82 10.07 12.42
C ALA A 37 15.15 9.75 11.71
N ARG A 38 15.51 8.46 11.61
CA ARG A 38 16.69 7.98 10.88
C ARG A 38 16.62 8.31 9.40
N GLU A 39 15.45 8.11 8.78
CA GLU A 39 15.25 8.45 7.38
C GLU A 39 15.30 9.95 7.14
N ALA A 40 14.59 10.73 7.97
CA ALA A 40 14.61 12.19 7.90
C ALA A 40 16.04 12.74 8.09
N PHE A 41 16.80 12.21 9.04
CA PHE A 41 18.20 12.58 9.25
C PHE A 41 19.06 12.29 8.02
N ARG A 42 18.93 11.09 7.45
CA ARG A 42 19.62 10.70 6.21
C ARG A 42 19.26 11.63 5.06
N ASP A 43 18.00 12.02 4.94
CA ASP A 43 17.53 12.93 3.89
C ASP A 43 18.13 14.34 4.08
N THR A 44 18.16 14.87 5.31
CA THR A 44 18.77 16.16 5.65
C THR A 44 20.27 16.18 5.35
N VAL A 45 21.01 15.19 5.85
CA VAL A 45 22.46 15.08 5.60
C VAL A 45 22.73 14.87 4.13
N GLY A 46 21.92 14.05 3.46
CA GLY A 46 22.00 13.83 2.02
C GLY A 46 21.78 15.11 1.22
N PHE A 47 20.84 15.96 1.64
CA PHE A 47 20.62 17.26 1.02
C PHE A 47 21.82 18.19 1.20
N LEU A 48 22.29 18.40 2.44
CA LEU A 48 23.41 19.31 2.73
C LEU A 48 24.69 18.89 2.00
N THR A 49 25.01 17.60 2.05
CA THR A 49 26.17 17.04 1.34
C THR A 49 26.04 17.32 -0.14
N ARG A 50 24.82 17.17 -0.69
CA ARG A 50 24.57 17.42 -2.10
C ARG A 50 24.66 18.87 -2.51
N TYR A 51 24.08 19.74 -1.71
CA TYR A 51 24.15 21.16 -1.91
C TYR A 51 25.61 21.64 -1.96
N PHE A 52 26.39 21.35 -0.91
CA PHE A 52 27.78 21.81 -0.85
C PHE A 52 28.71 21.12 -1.84
N GLY A 53 28.48 19.82 -2.10
CA GLY A 53 29.23 19.08 -3.13
C GLY A 53 29.07 19.72 -4.51
N THR A 54 27.86 20.12 -4.90
CA THR A 54 27.71 20.79 -6.20
C THR A 54 28.15 22.25 -6.19
N MET A 55 28.10 22.95 -5.06
CA MET A 55 28.70 24.29 -4.97
C MET A 55 30.21 24.23 -5.18
N ALA A 56 30.90 23.26 -4.57
CA ALA A 56 32.32 23.00 -4.79
C ALA A 56 32.63 22.57 -6.24
N ALA A 57 31.71 21.85 -6.89
CA ALA A 57 31.80 21.52 -8.31
C ALA A 57 31.70 22.74 -9.23
N ALA A 58 30.70 23.57 -8.97
CA ALA A 58 30.39 24.72 -9.81
C ALA A 58 31.52 25.76 -9.73
N SER A 59 32.10 25.97 -8.55
CA SER A 59 33.23 26.90 -8.37
C SER A 59 34.50 26.48 -9.12
N ARG A 60 34.67 25.19 -9.43
CA ARG A 60 35.81 24.67 -10.22
C ARG A 60 35.64 24.79 -11.74
N GLY A 61 34.55 25.37 -12.22
CA GLY A 61 34.22 25.35 -13.66
C GLY A 61 33.64 24.01 -14.14
N GLY A 62 33.12 23.20 -13.21
CA GLY A 62 32.43 21.94 -13.47
C GLY A 62 33.19 20.72 -12.94
N LEU A 63 32.52 19.93 -12.09
CA LEU A 63 32.95 18.55 -11.83
C LEU A 63 32.62 17.68 -13.04
N ASP A 64 33.41 16.62 -13.25
CA ASP A 64 33.01 15.55 -14.15
C ASP A 64 31.60 15.07 -13.74
N THR A 65 30.63 15.26 -14.64
CA THR A 65 29.23 14.88 -14.41
C THR A 65 29.06 13.39 -14.11
N THR A 66 30.08 12.58 -14.41
CA THR A 66 30.17 11.15 -14.12
C THR A 66 30.38 10.92 -12.63
N VAL A 67 31.27 11.68 -11.98
CA VAL A 67 31.49 11.67 -10.53
C VAL A 67 30.23 12.12 -9.79
N LEU A 68 29.63 13.25 -10.23
CA LEU A 68 28.38 13.75 -9.68
C LEU A 68 27.23 12.73 -9.83
N ARG A 69 27.17 12.00 -10.95
CA ARG A 69 26.15 10.94 -11.17
C ARG A 69 26.41 9.69 -10.33
N GLN A 70 27.66 9.25 -10.22
CA GLN A 70 28.03 8.11 -9.37
C GLN A 70 27.66 8.40 -7.91
N TRP A 71 27.91 9.63 -7.47
CA TRP A 71 27.49 10.12 -6.17
C TRP A 71 25.97 10.17 -5.97
N LEU A 72 25.20 10.76 -6.90
CA LEU A 72 23.73 10.74 -6.86
C LEU A 72 23.15 9.32 -6.88
N SER A 73 23.92 8.34 -7.38
CA SER A 73 23.54 6.93 -7.41
C SER A 73 23.85 6.15 -6.13
N GLY A 74 24.54 6.77 -5.16
CA GLY A 74 24.84 6.19 -3.85
C GLY A 74 25.89 5.06 -3.87
N LYS A 75 26.77 5.02 -4.87
CA LYS A 75 27.64 3.86 -5.13
C LYS A 75 29.00 3.84 -4.41
N THR A 76 29.50 4.92 -3.81
CA THR A 76 30.75 4.92 -3.00
C THR A 76 30.82 6.12 -2.05
N THR A 77 31.28 5.92 -0.80
CA THR A 77 31.40 7.00 0.22
C THR A 77 32.85 7.35 0.59
N THR A 78 33.81 6.43 0.45
CA THR A 78 35.22 6.70 0.81
C THR A 78 35.96 7.51 -0.24
N ASP A 79 35.83 7.16 -1.52
CA ASP A 79 36.53 7.86 -2.62
C ASP A 79 35.99 9.29 -2.78
N PHE A 80 34.71 9.50 -2.45
CA PHE A 80 34.02 10.77 -2.53
C PHE A 80 34.52 11.83 -1.53
N ARG A 81 34.90 11.41 -0.32
CA ARG A 81 35.51 12.33 0.66
C ARG A 81 36.80 12.89 0.09
N ASP A 82 37.64 11.99 -0.41
CA ASP A 82 38.95 12.35 -0.91
C ASP A 82 38.82 13.15 -2.19
N GLU A 83 37.76 12.97 -2.98
CA GLU A 83 37.42 13.83 -4.11
C GLU A 83 36.84 15.19 -3.73
N ILE A 84 35.98 15.32 -2.70
CA ILE A 84 35.52 16.63 -2.18
C ILE A 84 36.68 17.36 -1.54
N LEU A 85 37.46 16.71 -0.68
CA LEU A 85 38.62 17.31 -0.04
C LEU A 85 39.67 17.63 -1.09
N ALA A 86 39.97 16.76 -2.05
CA ALA A 86 40.84 17.09 -3.17
C ALA A 86 40.24 18.21 -4.03
N ALA A 87 38.90 18.31 -4.18
CA ALA A 87 38.27 19.42 -4.88
C ALA A 87 38.41 20.73 -4.12
N ILE A 88 38.29 20.72 -2.79
CA ILE A 88 38.55 21.86 -1.91
C ILE A 88 40.04 22.20 -1.93
N ASP A 89 40.94 21.23 -1.79
CA ASP A 89 42.39 21.42 -1.78
C ASP A 89 42.94 21.87 -3.15
N SER A 90 42.31 21.43 -4.25
CA SER A 90 42.67 21.84 -5.61
C SER A 90 41.99 23.13 -6.07
N LEU A 91 41.08 23.71 -5.27
CA LEU A 91 40.62 25.10 -5.40
C LEU A 91 41.70 26.09 -4.95
N ALA A 92 42.98 25.80 -5.21
CA ALA A 92 44.18 26.48 -4.73
C ALA A 92 44.37 27.95 -5.19
N ALA A 93 43.32 28.64 -5.61
CA ALA A 93 43.29 30.10 -5.70
C ALA A 93 42.70 30.66 -4.38
N PRO A 94 43.54 31.07 -3.41
CA PRO A 94 43.10 31.55 -2.08
C PRO A 94 42.18 32.79 -2.13
N ASP A 95 42.03 33.41 -3.30
CA ASP A 95 41.33 34.68 -3.47
C ASP A 95 39.87 34.52 -3.94
N GLN A 96 39.37 33.29 -4.15
CA GLN A 96 37.96 33.10 -4.50
C GLN A 96 37.07 33.10 -3.26
N PRO A 97 36.09 34.02 -3.14
CA PRO A 97 35.29 34.11 -1.93
C PRO A 97 34.43 32.88 -1.65
N VAL A 98 33.93 32.23 -2.70
CA VAL A 98 33.18 30.95 -2.61
C VAL A 98 34.01 29.88 -1.91
N TYR A 99 35.32 29.86 -2.16
CA TYR A 99 36.24 28.91 -1.54
C TYR A 99 36.36 29.14 -0.04
N ASN A 100 36.56 30.38 0.40
CA ASN A 100 36.65 30.71 1.82
C ASN A 100 35.36 30.34 2.57
N GLY A 101 34.21 30.60 1.94
CA GLY A 101 32.91 30.16 2.47
C GLY A 101 32.79 28.64 2.57
N LEU A 102 33.11 27.89 1.51
CA LEU A 102 33.06 26.42 1.53
C LEU A 102 34.05 25.81 2.51
N ARG A 103 35.26 26.36 2.61
CA ARG A 103 36.29 25.93 3.55
C ARG A 103 35.82 26.08 4.99
N GLN A 104 35.11 27.16 5.34
CA GLN A 104 34.53 27.31 6.68
C GLN A 104 33.46 26.24 6.98
N VAL A 105 32.71 25.80 5.97
CA VAL A 105 31.69 24.75 6.14
C VAL A 105 32.32 23.37 6.39
N PHE A 106 33.38 23.03 5.67
CA PHE A 106 34.00 21.70 5.71
C PHE A 106 35.20 21.59 6.68
N LEU A 107 35.89 22.69 6.94
CA LEU A 107 37.08 22.77 7.80
C LEU A 107 36.94 23.93 8.81
N PRO A 108 35.89 23.94 9.65
CA PRO A 108 35.76 24.96 10.69
C PRO A 108 36.96 24.90 11.66
N GLU A 109 37.57 26.04 11.95
CA GLU A 109 38.75 26.15 12.84
C GLU A 109 38.47 25.62 14.26
N GLU A 110 37.21 25.67 14.70
CA GLU A 110 36.75 25.17 16.00
C GLU A 110 36.84 23.62 16.14
N TRP A 111 37.08 22.88 15.05
CA TRP A 111 36.95 21.41 15.02
C TRP A 111 38.26 20.62 15.15
N GLY A 112 39.34 21.24 15.63
CA GLY A 112 40.66 20.66 15.93
C GLY A 112 40.87 19.21 15.46
N GLU A 113 41.71 19.02 14.43
CA GLU A 113 41.96 17.76 13.70
C GLU A 113 41.33 16.49 14.30
N THR A 114 40.48 15.83 13.50
CA THR A 114 40.26 14.38 13.50
C THR A 114 39.51 13.72 14.66
N TYR A 115 38.16 13.67 14.57
CA TYR A 115 37.43 12.40 14.76
C TYR A 115 36.02 12.42 14.16
N ALA A 116 35.20 13.44 14.49
CA ALA A 116 33.79 13.50 14.08
C ALA A 116 33.62 13.73 12.56
N HIS A 117 34.38 14.65 11.97
CA HIS A 117 34.39 14.91 10.53
C HIS A 117 34.86 13.69 9.71
N THR A 118 35.83 12.94 10.23
CA THR A 118 36.35 11.72 9.60
C THR A 118 35.35 10.57 9.66
N GLN A 119 34.58 10.44 10.76
CA GLN A 119 33.49 9.46 10.89
C GLN A 119 32.27 9.84 10.03
N TRP A 120 31.97 11.14 9.92
CA TRP A 120 30.92 11.72 9.08
C TRP A 120 31.11 11.40 7.59
N MET A 121 32.32 11.62 7.06
CA MET A 121 32.65 11.40 5.65
C MET A 121 32.87 9.92 5.27
N ARG A 122 33.25 9.06 6.22
CA ARG A 122 33.52 7.64 5.93
C ARG A 122 32.27 6.82 5.62
N GLY A 123 31.08 7.42 5.68
CA GLY A 123 29.81 6.74 5.40
C GLY A 123 29.56 5.49 6.27
N ARG A 124 30.31 5.35 7.37
CA ARG A 124 30.30 4.16 8.24
C ARG A 124 29.17 4.18 9.26
N TRP A 125 28.34 5.22 9.27
CA TRP A 125 27.05 5.17 9.96
C TRP A 125 26.04 4.45 9.07
N LEU A 126 26.15 3.11 9.05
CA LEU A 126 24.96 2.34 9.35
C LEU A 126 24.48 2.90 10.69
N LEU A 127 23.57 3.88 10.68
CA LEU A 127 22.94 4.39 11.90
C LEU A 127 22.57 3.14 12.70
N PRO A 128 23.26 2.88 13.83
CA PRO A 128 23.08 1.61 14.52
C PRO A 128 21.60 1.50 14.85
N SER A 129 21.07 0.29 14.83
CA SER A 129 19.70 0.03 15.28
C SER A 129 19.50 0.39 16.77
N ASP A 130 20.56 0.81 17.45
CA ASP A 130 20.58 1.27 18.82
C ASP A 130 19.93 2.66 18.96
N PRO A 131 18.84 2.81 19.73
CA PRO A 131 18.15 4.09 19.95
C PRO A 131 19.05 5.23 20.49
N GLY A 132 20.25 4.94 21.00
CA GLY A 132 21.23 5.95 21.44
C GLY A 132 21.87 6.79 20.32
N TRP A 133 21.57 6.55 19.03
CA TRP A 133 22.20 7.28 17.91
C TRP A 133 21.71 8.72 17.73
N ILE A 134 20.49 9.03 18.19
CA ILE A 134 19.78 10.27 17.82
C ILE A 134 20.46 11.51 18.41
N GLU A 135 20.80 11.51 19.70
CA GLU A 135 21.38 12.69 20.36
C GLU A 135 22.73 13.11 19.74
N PRO A 136 23.72 12.21 19.55
CA PRO A 136 24.97 12.56 18.85
C PRO A 136 24.75 13.05 17.41
N ALA A 137 23.74 12.48 16.72
CA ALA A 137 23.44 12.85 15.34
C ALA A 137 22.85 14.28 15.24
N LEU A 138 21.93 14.64 16.14
CA LEU A 138 21.37 15.99 16.19
C LEU A 138 22.42 17.02 16.60
N GLU A 139 23.27 16.71 17.59
CA GLU A 139 24.36 17.59 18.00
C GLU A 139 25.29 17.89 16.82
N MET A 140 25.73 16.86 16.10
CA MET A 140 26.56 17.01 14.90
C MET A 140 25.88 17.89 13.83
N LEU A 141 24.59 17.66 13.57
CA LEU A 141 23.83 18.45 12.60
C LEU A 141 23.74 19.92 13.02
N THR A 142 23.50 20.20 14.31
CA THR A 142 23.49 21.56 14.86
C THR A 142 24.81 22.29 14.58
N ILE A 143 25.95 21.62 14.83
CA ILE A 143 27.26 22.22 14.61
C ILE A 143 27.48 22.48 13.11
N TRP A 144 27.07 21.56 12.24
CA TRP A 144 27.20 21.77 10.80
C TRP A 144 26.33 22.91 10.27
N LEU A 145 25.08 23.01 10.74
CA LEU A 145 24.20 24.13 10.40
C LEU A 145 24.81 25.46 10.87
N LYS A 146 25.40 25.50 12.08
CA LYS A 146 26.12 26.67 12.59
C LYS A 146 27.31 27.04 11.69
N ALA A 147 28.14 26.08 11.30
CA ALA A 147 29.28 26.30 10.41
C ALA A 147 28.85 26.76 9.00
N SER A 148 27.69 26.30 8.52
CA SER A 148 27.16 26.68 7.22
C SER A 148 26.49 28.07 7.17
N ARG A 149 26.22 28.68 8.33
CA ARG A 149 25.48 29.94 8.43
C ARG A 149 26.13 31.09 7.66
N PRO A 150 27.44 31.39 7.82
CA PRO A 150 28.06 32.51 7.10
C PRO A 150 28.01 32.35 5.58
N PHE A 151 27.98 31.10 5.10
CA PHE A 151 27.83 30.79 3.68
C PHE A 151 26.42 31.09 3.20
N PHE A 152 25.40 30.58 3.89
CA PHE A 152 24.00 30.77 3.52
C PHE A 152 23.54 32.23 3.60
N GLU A 153 24.02 32.99 4.58
CA GLU A 153 23.69 34.43 4.71
C GLU A 153 24.15 35.27 3.51
N GLN A 154 25.16 34.78 2.77
CA GLN A 154 25.68 35.41 1.55
C GLN A 154 25.08 34.82 0.27
N CYS A 155 24.24 33.80 0.39
CA CYS A 155 23.60 33.15 -0.75
C CYS A 155 22.27 33.82 -1.10
N GLN A 156 21.93 33.80 -2.39
CA GLN A 156 20.54 33.91 -2.84
C GLN A 156 20.16 32.64 -3.59
N HIS A 157 18.92 32.20 -3.40
CA HIS A 157 18.41 30.98 -4.05
C HIS A 157 17.27 31.31 -4.98
N ARG A 158 17.28 30.69 -6.16
CA ARG A 158 16.10 30.67 -7.03
C ARG A 158 15.99 29.32 -7.71
N TYR A 159 14.78 29.00 -8.14
CA TYR A 159 14.52 27.80 -8.93
C TYR A 159 14.52 28.18 -10.41
N GLU A 160 15.41 27.55 -11.19
CA GLU A 160 15.48 27.73 -12.64
C GLU A 160 14.88 26.51 -13.35
N THR A 161 14.13 26.74 -14.42
CA THR A 161 13.61 25.67 -15.28
C THR A 161 14.61 25.37 -16.40
N LEU A 162 15.06 24.11 -16.47
CA LEU A 162 15.91 23.60 -17.53
C LEU A 162 15.15 22.51 -18.31
N GLY A 163 14.43 22.93 -19.35
CA GLY A 163 13.50 22.05 -20.08
C GLY A 163 12.37 21.56 -19.17
N SER A 164 12.29 20.25 -18.93
CA SER A 164 11.28 19.64 -18.06
C SER A 164 11.70 19.50 -16.58
N LYS A 165 12.89 20.00 -16.21
CA LYS A 165 13.46 19.88 -14.87
C LYS A 165 13.52 21.24 -14.21
N VAL A 166 13.36 21.26 -12.89
CA VAL A 166 13.60 22.45 -12.07
C VAL A 166 14.89 22.20 -11.30
N GLU A 167 15.80 23.15 -11.36
CA GLU A 167 17.09 23.09 -10.67
C GLU A 167 17.22 24.27 -9.70
N LEU A 168 17.85 24.01 -8.56
CA LEU A 168 18.21 25.07 -7.63
C LEU A 168 19.43 25.82 -8.19
N ALA A 169 19.29 27.11 -8.42
CA ALA A 169 20.40 28.01 -8.69
C ALA A 169 20.73 28.78 -7.42
N THR A 170 22.02 28.88 -7.12
CA THR A 170 22.54 29.59 -5.95
C THR A 170 23.45 30.70 -6.42
N GLN A 171 23.13 31.94 -6.05
CA GLN A 171 24.05 33.06 -6.19
C GLN A 171 24.91 33.15 -4.93
N TYR A 172 26.22 33.27 -5.07
CA TYR A 172 27.12 33.59 -3.95
C TYR A 172 28.02 34.75 -4.37
N GLN A 173 28.02 35.84 -3.60
CA GLN A 173 28.79 37.05 -3.90
C GLN A 173 28.68 37.55 -5.35
N GLY A 174 27.47 37.49 -5.91
CA GLY A 174 27.19 37.98 -7.27
C GLY A 174 27.25 36.92 -8.36
N GLU A 175 27.91 35.78 -8.14
CA GLU A 175 28.03 34.72 -9.15
C GLU A 175 26.93 33.66 -9.01
N TRP A 176 26.20 33.44 -10.10
CA TRP A 176 25.17 32.39 -10.17
C TRP A 176 25.79 31.05 -10.52
N MET A 177 25.69 30.11 -9.59
CA MET A 177 26.08 28.72 -9.76
C MET A 177 24.84 27.85 -9.88
N ARG A 178 24.82 27.00 -10.91
CA ARG A 178 23.81 25.96 -11.03
C ARG A 178 24.22 24.77 -10.18
N THR A 179 23.40 24.44 -9.19
CA THR A 179 23.70 23.34 -8.26
C THR A 179 23.52 21.96 -8.90
N GLY A 180 23.19 21.88 -10.20
CA GLY A 180 23.00 20.62 -10.93
C GLY A 180 22.06 19.65 -10.22
N PHE A 181 21.18 20.18 -9.37
CA PHE A 181 20.30 19.44 -8.48
C PHE A 181 18.91 19.45 -9.10
N PRO A 182 18.58 18.48 -9.98
CA PRO A 182 17.24 18.38 -10.54
C PRO A 182 16.29 17.98 -9.42
N MET A 183 15.54 18.95 -8.92
CA MET A 183 14.39 18.65 -8.08
C MET A 183 13.35 17.99 -8.97
N ARG A 184 12.86 16.82 -8.56
CA ARG A 184 11.73 16.21 -9.26
C ARG A 184 10.55 17.14 -9.04
N GLY A 185 9.83 17.51 -10.09
CA GLY A 185 8.68 18.42 -9.98
C GLY A 185 7.60 17.98 -8.96
N ARG A 186 7.61 16.70 -8.54
CA ARG A 186 6.77 16.18 -7.45
C ARG A 186 7.11 16.77 -6.07
N ASP A 187 8.36 17.13 -5.84
CA ASP A 187 8.85 17.67 -4.55
C ASP A 187 8.55 19.19 -4.45
N LEU A 188 8.53 19.90 -5.59
CA LEU A 188 8.14 21.31 -5.68
C LEU A 188 6.61 21.53 -5.59
N MET A 189 5.81 20.59 -6.10
CA MET A 189 4.34 20.73 -6.17
C MET A 189 3.62 20.35 -4.87
N ARG A 190 4.34 19.87 -3.85
CA ARG A 190 3.80 19.60 -2.51
C ARG A 190 3.79 20.84 -1.59
N GLN A 191 4.28 21.98 -2.05
CA GLN A 191 4.30 23.23 -1.27
C GLN A 191 3.23 24.23 -1.78
N PRO A 192 2.22 24.58 -0.97
CA PRO A 192 1.29 25.67 -1.27
C PRO A 192 1.90 27.00 -0.81
N TRP A 193 2.64 27.69 -1.68
CA TRP A 193 2.93 29.10 -1.41
C TRP A 193 1.74 29.95 -1.85
N ARG A 194 1.11 30.56 -0.84
CA ARG A 194 0.26 31.75 -0.91
C ARG A 194 0.85 32.78 -1.89
N LEU A 195 0.15 33.00 -3.00
CA LEU A 195 0.11 34.27 -3.70
C LEU A 195 -1.23 34.92 -3.34
N ASP A 196 -1.37 35.38 -2.10
CA ASP A 196 -2.44 36.31 -1.73
C ASP A 196 -1.82 37.40 -0.84
N GLY A 197 -1.46 38.49 -1.53
CA GLY A 197 -1.35 39.89 -1.07
C GLY A 197 -0.76 40.21 0.30
N ALA A 198 0.47 40.75 0.31
CA ALA A 198 0.74 42.14 0.70
C ALA A 198 2.20 42.52 0.38
N ASP A 199 2.39 43.30 -0.69
CA ASP A 199 3.41 44.33 -0.98
C ASP A 199 4.90 44.07 -0.65
N ALA A 200 5.91 44.32 -1.50
CA ALA A 200 6.02 45.10 -2.71
C ALA A 200 7.25 44.70 -3.55
N THR A 201 7.12 44.80 -4.89
CA THR A 201 8.15 45.17 -5.88
C THR A 201 9.52 44.44 -5.91
N TYR A 202 9.61 43.42 -6.77
CA TYR A 202 10.68 43.38 -7.78
C TYR A 202 10.21 42.56 -9.00
N ARG A 203 9.74 43.25 -10.04
CA ARG A 203 9.62 42.69 -11.40
C ARG A 203 10.79 43.24 -12.21
N PRO A 204 11.68 42.42 -12.81
CA PRO A 204 12.53 42.94 -13.86
C PRO A 204 11.65 43.20 -15.09
N ARG A 205 11.27 44.47 -15.28
CA ARG A 205 10.82 44.99 -16.57
C ARG A 205 12.04 44.94 -17.51
N LEU A 206 11.95 44.13 -18.57
CA LEU A 206 12.74 44.40 -19.77
C LEU A 206 12.23 45.73 -20.35
N VAL A 207 13.01 46.80 -20.20
CA VAL A 207 12.81 48.05 -20.93
C VAL A 207 13.70 47.98 -22.16
N LEU A 208 13.12 47.73 -23.32
CA LEU A 208 13.74 48.08 -24.61
C LEU A 208 13.34 49.53 -24.91
N PRO A 209 14.29 50.42 -25.27
CA PRO A 209 13.95 51.77 -25.67
C PRO A 209 13.35 51.74 -27.08
N ILE A 210 12.08 52.13 -27.22
CA ILE A 210 11.46 52.42 -28.51
C ILE A 210 11.17 53.93 -28.53
N ASP A 211 11.73 54.60 -29.53
CA ASP A 211 11.51 56.01 -29.85
C ASP A 211 10.03 56.24 -30.23
N THR A 212 9.32 57.07 -29.47
CA THR A 212 7.86 57.26 -29.58
C THR A 212 7.45 58.42 -30.49
N SER A 213 8.31 58.89 -31.38
CA SER A 213 8.02 60.04 -32.25
C SER A 213 7.01 59.77 -33.39
N GLY A 214 6.57 58.52 -33.61
CA GLY A 214 5.66 58.16 -34.73
C GLY A 214 4.26 57.63 -34.37
N LEU A 215 3.89 57.54 -33.09
CA LEU A 215 2.64 56.85 -32.68
C LEU A 215 1.37 57.72 -32.72
N SER A 216 1.47 59.04 -32.88
CA SER A 216 0.31 59.93 -32.90
C SER A 216 -0.46 59.91 -34.23
N GLU A 217 0.20 59.62 -35.35
CA GLU A 217 -0.47 59.54 -36.67
C GLU A 217 -1.26 58.24 -36.84
N LEU A 218 -0.74 57.12 -36.32
CA LEU A 218 -1.40 55.80 -36.46
C LEU A 218 -2.70 55.70 -35.64
N VAL A 219 -2.78 56.41 -34.51
CA VAL A 219 -3.97 56.43 -33.64
C VAL A 219 -5.08 57.29 -34.24
N ALA A 220 -4.75 58.33 -35.00
CA ALA A 220 -5.73 59.16 -35.70
C ALA A 220 -6.34 58.43 -36.91
N GLU A 221 -5.57 57.57 -37.59
CA GLU A 221 -6.04 56.79 -38.74
C GLU A 221 -6.98 55.63 -38.33
N LEU A 222 -6.77 55.04 -37.15
CA LEU A 222 -7.58 53.92 -36.64
C LEU A 222 -8.91 54.34 -36.01
N ALA A 223 -9.07 55.62 -35.62
CA ALA A 223 -10.32 56.12 -35.02
C ALA A 223 -11.43 56.38 -36.05
N GLY A 224 -11.13 56.38 -37.36
CA GLY A 224 -12.06 56.77 -38.43
C GLY A 224 -12.85 55.64 -39.09
N ARG A 225 -12.68 54.37 -38.71
CA ARG A 225 -13.37 53.23 -39.36
C ARG A 225 -14.27 52.46 -38.38
N GLN A 226 -15.44 53.02 -38.12
CA GLN A 226 -16.60 52.25 -37.61
C GLN A 226 -17.42 51.76 -38.82
N GLU A 227 -17.29 50.48 -39.16
CA GLU A 227 -18.29 49.76 -39.96
C GLU A 227 -19.20 48.92 -39.05
N GLN A 228 -20.45 48.79 -39.49
CA GLN A 228 -21.64 48.31 -38.77
C GLN A 228 -21.58 46.84 -38.30
N PRO A 229 -22.39 46.45 -37.29
CA PRO A 229 -22.36 45.11 -36.71
C PRO A 229 -22.98 44.08 -37.66
N GLY A 230 -22.14 43.21 -38.23
CA GLY A 230 -22.55 41.96 -38.87
C GLY A 230 -22.73 40.85 -37.85
N THR A 231 -23.82 40.11 -37.98
CA THR A 231 -24.21 38.90 -37.26
C THR A 231 -23.07 37.89 -37.19
N VAL A 232 -22.55 37.64 -35.98
CA VAL A 232 -21.59 36.56 -35.70
C VAL A 232 -22.38 35.27 -35.55
N ALA A 233 -22.11 34.32 -36.45
CA ALA A 233 -22.55 32.94 -36.34
C ALA A 233 -22.05 32.33 -35.02
N GLU A 234 -22.90 31.56 -34.35
CA GLU A 234 -22.56 30.79 -33.15
C GLU A 234 -21.27 30.00 -33.40
N SER A 235 -20.23 30.36 -32.65
CA SER A 235 -19.03 29.55 -32.51
C SER A 235 -19.45 28.22 -31.88
N PRO A 236 -19.12 27.05 -32.47
CA PRO A 236 -19.40 25.77 -31.82
C PRO A 236 -18.70 25.75 -30.46
N GLU A 237 -19.43 25.32 -29.42
CA GLU A 237 -18.87 25.11 -28.09
C GLU A 237 -17.62 24.21 -28.19
N PRO A 238 -16.57 24.45 -27.37
CA PRO A 238 -15.39 23.60 -27.39
C PRO A 238 -15.78 22.18 -26.98
N GLU A 239 -15.79 21.26 -27.95
CA GLU A 239 -15.98 19.83 -27.72
C GLU A 239 -14.97 19.35 -26.66
N THR A 240 -15.46 19.00 -25.48
CA THR A 240 -14.66 18.47 -24.38
C THR A 240 -14.07 17.12 -24.78
N ALA A 241 -12.76 16.95 -24.61
CA ALA A 241 -12.11 15.67 -24.87
C ALA A 241 -12.68 14.57 -23.97
N GLU A 242 -13.26 13.52 -24.56
CA GLU A 242 -13.74 12.35 -23.84
C GLU A 242 -12.63 11.29 -23.74
N LEU A 243 -12.24 10.95 -22.50
CA LEU A 243 -11.26 9.91 -22.21
C LEU A 243 -11.93 8.67 -21.64
N SER A 244 -11.66 7.51 -22.26
CA SER A 244 -12.03 6.20 -21.73
C SER A 244 -10.85 5.52 -21.03
N PHE A 245 -11.16 4.81 -19.95
CA PHE A 245 -10.18 4.14 -19.09
C PHE A 245 -10.50 2.66 -18.97
N GLN A 246 -9.50 1.81 -19.24
CA GLN A 246 -9.61 0.37 -19.10
C GLN A 246 -8.37 -0.18 -18.39
N VAL A 247 -8.56 -1.03 -17.38
CA VAL A 247 -7.45 -1.72 -16.72
C VAL A 247 -7.27 -3.10 -17.35
N LEU A 248 -6.06 -3.34 -17.84
CA LEU A 248 -5.64 -4.57 -18.49
C LEU A 248 -4.70 -5.34 -17.56
N ASP A 249 -4.88 -6.65 -17.50
CA ASP A 249 -4.05 -7.60 -16.75
C ASP A 249 -3.72 -7.21 -15.30
N PRO A 250 -4.72 -6.80 -14.47
CA PRO A 250 -4.45 -6.56 -13.06
C PRO A 250 -4.15 -7.91 -12.37
N ARG A 251 -2.94 -8.02 -11.82
CA ARG A 251 -2.45 -9.23 -11.14
C ARG A 251 -1.68 -8.86 -9.88
N ILE A 252 -1.59 -9.79 -8.93
CA ILE A 252 -0.61 -9.68 -7.86
C ILE A 252 0.75 -10.14 -8.37
N ALA A 253 1.77 -9.33 -8.12
CA ALA A 253 3.17 -9.62 -8.36
C ALA A 253 3.98 -9.33 -7.10
N THR A 254 5.25 -9.68 -7.10
CA THR A 254 6.19 -9.20 -6.08
C THR A 254 6.82 -7.90 -6.56
N ASN A 255 6.92 -6.92 -5.68
CA ASN A 255 7.68 -5.71 -5.94
C ASN A 255 9.19 -6.02 -5.90
N LYS A 256 10.02 -5.01 -6.21
CA LYS A 256 11.49 -5.13 -6.17
C LYS A 256 12.08 -5.50 -4.79
N PHE A 257 11.27 -5.46 -3.73
CA PHE A 257 11.65 -5.82 -2.38
C PHE A 257 11.07 -7.18 -1.95
N GLY A 258 10.47 -7.94 -2.87
CA GLY A 258 9.86 -9.24 -2.59
C GLY A 258 8.50 -9.17 -1.87
N ALA A 259 7.98 -7.96 -1.58
CA ALA A 259 6.66 -7.80 -0.98
C ALA A 259 5.57 -7.93 -2.05
N PRO A 260 4.40 -8.52 -1.73
CA PRO A 260 3.29 -8.60 -2.66
C PRO A 260 2.79 -7.20 -3.04
N CYS A 261 2.48 -6.95 -4.31
CA CYS A 261 1.92 -5.70 -4.80
C CYS A 261 0.96 -5.99 -5.98
N TYR A 262 -0.05 -5.14 -6.18
CA TYR A 262 -0.84 -5.18 -7.41
C TYR A 262 -0.06 -4.54 -8.55
N ARG A 263 -0.09 -5.18 -9.72
CA ARG A 263 0.49 -4.68 -10.95
C ARG A 263 -0.52 -4.85 -12.08
N GLY A 264 -0.65 -3.83 -12.92
CA GLY A 264 -1.50 -3.90 -14.11
C GLY A 264 -1.12 -2.85 -15.13
N THR A 265 -1.85 -2.81 -16.23
CA THR A 265 -1.67 -1.83 -17.30
C THR A 265 -2.93 -0.98 -17.44
N LEU A 266 -2.83 0.32 -17.19
CA LEU A 266 -3.91 1.26 -17.44
C LEU A 266 -3.88 1.67 -18.91
N LYS A 267 -4.92 1.29 -19.65
CA LYS A 267 -5.19 1.74 -21.01
C LYS A 267 -6.05 2.99 -20.97
N ILE A 268 -5.57 4.05 -21.59
CA ILE A 268 -6.25 5.34 -21.69
C ILE A 268 -6.40 5.62 -23.18
N VAL A 269 -7.64 5.82 -23.62
CA VAL A 269 -7.97 6.10 -25.02
C VAL A 269 -8.74 7.40 -25.07
N GLU A 270 -8.32 8.30 -25.94
CA GLU A 270 -9.19 9.41 -26.33
C GLU A 270 -10.10 8.94 -27.46
N GLU A 271 -11.41 9.07 -27.25
CA GLU A 271 -12.41 8.53 -28.18
C GLU A 271 -12.38 9.21 -29.56
N LEU A 272 -11.88 10.46 -29.61
CA LEU A 272 -11.76 11.25 -30.84
C LEU A 272 -10.40 11.11 -31.56
N ALA A 273 -9.50 10.26 -31.05
CA ALA A 273 -8.18 9.97 -31.64
C ALA A 273 -7.29 11.19 -31.98
N ARG A 274 -7.43 12.28 -31.23
CA ARG A 274 -6.55 13.46 -31.27
C ARG A 274 -5.28 13.20 -30.44
N ASP A 275 -4.30 14.08 -30.61
CA ASP A 275 -3.00 13.96 -29.95
C ASP A 275 -3.07 14.58 -28.54
N VAL A 276 -3.47 13.80 -27.54
CA VAL A 276 -3.64 14.25 -26.15
C VAL A 276 -2.35 14.12 -25.35
N SER A 277 -1.96 15.17 -24.64
CA SER A 277 -0.96 15.07 -23.57
C SER A 277 -1.68 14.78 -22.26
N VAL A 278 -1.40 13.63 -21.65
CA VAL A 278 -2.04 13.23 -20.39
C VAL A 278 -0.97 13.05 -19.33
N ARG A 279 -1.29 13.52 -18.12
CA ARG A 279 -0.45 13.40 -16.94
C ARG A 279 -1.22 12.68 -15.83
N LEU A 280 -0.65 11.58 -15.36
CA LEU A 280 -1.17 10.82 -14.24
C LEU A 280 -0.61 11.37 -12.93
N ILE A 281 -1.49 11.82 -12.04
CA ILE A 281 -1.13 12.33 -10.72
C ILE A 281 -1.78 11.42 -9.67
N SER A 282 -0.96 10.85 -8.80
CA SER A 282 -1.45 10.12 -7.63
C SER A 282 -1.05 10.87 -6.37
N GLY A 283 -2.05 11.16 -5.54
CA GLY A 283 -1.88 11.66 -4.17
C GLY A 283 -1.26 10.61 -3.24
N HIS A 284 -1.39 9.32 -3.58
CA HIS A 284 -1.01 8.22 -2.71
C HIS A 284 0.45 7.77 -2.93
N LEU A 285 1.18 7.51 -1.82
CA LEU A 285 2.59 7.12 -1.84
C LEU A 285 2.82 5.69 -2.36
N GLY A 286 1.87 4.79 -2.10
CA GLY A 286 1.94 3.39 -2.52
C GLY A 286 1.56 3.10 -3.98
N LEU A 287 1.08 4.10 -4.75
CA LEU A 287 0.80 3.93 -6.18
C LEU A 287 1.93 4.53 -7.01
N ARG A 288 2.49 3.74 -7.92
CA ARG A 288 3.58 4.14 -8.81
C ARG A 288 3.24 3.77 -10.25
N PHE A 289 3.49 4.70 -11.16
CA PHE A 289 3.39 4.46 -12.61
C PHE A 289 4.80 4.37 -13.19
N GLU A 290 5.03 3.46 -14.14
CA GLU A 290 6.31 3.39 -14.87
C GLU A 290 6.55 4.66 -15.70
N ARG A 291 5.47 5.25 -16.24
CA ARG A 291 5.47 6.55 -16.91
C ARG A 291 4.26 7.35 -16.44
N SER A 292 4.48 8.61 -16.04
CA SER A 292 3.42 9.48 -15.55
C SER A 292 2.93 10.49 -16.58
N SER A 293 3.57 10.57 -17.74
CA SER A 293 3.20 11.46 -18.83
C SER A 293 3.26 10.72 -20.16
N PHE A 294 2.26 10.93 -21.00
CA PHE A 294 2.22 10.38 -22.35
C PHE A 294 1.60 11.38 -23.32
N ARG A 295 1.90 11.19 -24.60
CA ARG A 295 1.35 11.96 -25.71
C ARG A 295 0.89 10.99 -26.79
N GLY A 296 -0.35 11.15 -27.25
CA GLY A 296 -0.95 10.31 -28.28
C GLY A 296 -2.41 9.97 -28.01
N PRO A 297 -3.11 9.41 -29.02
CA PRO A 297 -4.53 9.01 -28.90
C PRO A 297 -4.76 7.79 -27.99
N LEU A 298 -3.69 7.03 -27.72
CA LEU A 298 -3.69 5.83 -26.91
C LEU A 298 -2.46 5.82 -26.00
N ALA A 299 -2.66 5.50 -24.72
CA ALA A 299 -1.56 5.17 -23.83
C ALA A 299 -1.80 3.91 -23.03
N LEU A 300 -0.72 3.17 -22.86
CA LEU A 300 -0.64 2.00 -22.00
C LEU A 300 0.37 2.32 -20.91
N VAL A 301 -0.11 2.37 -19.67
CA VAL A 301 0.71 2.74 -18.51
C VAL A 301 0.71 1.63 -17.49
N ASN A 302 1.87 1.02 -17.30
CA ASN A 302 2.07 0.05 -16.23
C ASN A 302 2.04 0.76 -14.87
N TYR A 303 1.27 0.21 -13.93
CA TYR A 303 1.22 0.69 -12.56
C TYR A 303 1.56 -0.43 -11.57
N THR A 304 2.06 -0.03 -10.41
CA THR A 304 2.25 -0.87 -9.23
C THR A 304 1.62 -0.21 -8.02
N LEU A 305 0.84 -0.96 -7.25
CA LEU A 305 0.13 -0.52 -6.06
C LEU A 305 0.50 -1.47 -4.91
N ASP A 306 1.00 -0.94 -3.80
CA ASP A 306 1.31 -1.73 -2.59
C ASP A 306 0.05 -2.46 -2.02
N PRO A 307 0.16 -3.45 -1.12
CA PRO A 307 -0.98 -4.30 -0.73
C PRO A 307 -1.75 -3.81 0.50
N GLY A 308 -1.22 -2.84 1.25
CA GLY A 308 -1.75 -2.37 2.53
C GLY A 308 -2.78 -1.24 2.45
N PHE A 309 -3.53 -1.14 1.35
CA PHE A 309 -4.49 -0.07 1.14
C PHE A 309 -5.83 -0.39 1.80
N ASP A 310 -6.38 0.57 2.53
CA ASP A 310 -7.76 0.51 3.00
C ASP A 310 -8.72 0.94 1.89
N GLU A 311 -9.87 0.27 1.75
CA GLU A 311 -10.89 0.71 0.79
C GLU A 311 -11.49 2.05 1.19
N ASP A 312 -11.49 2.37 2.48
CA ASP A 312 -12.07 3.62 2.98
C ASP A 312 -11.11 4.83 2.82
N GLU A 313 -9.81 4.58 2.58
CA GLU A 313 -8.80 5.61 2.21
C GLU A 313 -8.79 5.89 0.69
N LEU A 314 -9.88 5.59 -0.04
CA LEU A 314 -10.06 5.80 -1.49
C LEU A 314 -10.06 7.28 -1.89
N GLU A 315 -8.95 7.99 -1.65
CA GLU A 315 -8.65 9.24 -2.33
C GLU A 315 -8.44 8.95 -3.83
N ARG A 316 -9.11 9.78 -4.63
CA ARG A 316 -9.30 9.62 -6.06
C ARG A 316 -7.94 9.74 -6.77
N LEU A 317 -7.66 8.86 -7.73
CA LEU A 317 -6.58 9.10 -8.68
C LEU A 317 -6.99 10.29 -9.56
N GLU A 318 -6.21 11.36 -9.59
CA GLU A 318 -6.46 12.47 -10.51
C GLU A 318 -5.64 12.28 -11.79
N VAL A 319 -6.34 12.00 -12.89
CA VAL A 319 -5.78 12.01 -14.24
C VAL A 319 -5.98 13.40 -14.82
N VAL A 320 -4.91 14.18 -14.94
CA VAL A 320 -4.99 15.51 -15.56
C VAL A 320 -4.67 15.36 -17.04
N ALA A 321 -5.66 15.59 -17.89
CA ALA A 321 -5.48 15.66 -19.34
C ALA A 321 -5.22 17.12 -19.73
N MET A 322 -4.10 17.39 -20.39
CA MET A 322 -3.74 18.74 -20.82
C MET A 322 -4.51 19.19 -22.08
N VAL A 323 -5.48 18.42 -22.57
CA VAL A 323 -6.40 18.86 -23.63
C VAL A 323 -7.53 19.63 -22.97
N GLY A 324 -7.43 20.97 -23.04
CA GLY A 324 -8.45 21.89 -22.50
C GLY A 324 -8.47 22.06 -20.98
N GLN A 325 -7.36 21.76 -20.27
CA GLN A 325 -7.28 21.81 -18.79
C GLN A 325 -8.30 20.89 -18.06
N THR A 326 -8.76 19.82 -18.72
CA THR A 326 -9.73 18.91 -18.13
C THR A 326 -9.04 17.94 -17.16
N SER A 327 -9.50 17.92 -15.91
CA SER A 327 -9.04 16.93 -14.92
C SER A 327 -10.10 15.84 -14.77
N PHE A 328 -9.70 14.60 -15.02
CA PHE A 328 -10.51 13.41 -14.83
C PHE A 328 -10.13 12.74 -13.52
N ARG A 329 -11.11 12.43 -12.69
CA ARG A 329 -10.86 11.71 -11.43
C ARG A 329 -11.24 10.26 -11.60
N LEU A 330 -10.27 9.36 -11.57
CA LEU A 330 -10.48 7.92 -11.58
C LEU A 330 -10.46 7.39 -10.13
N PRO A 331 -11.48 6.64 -9.67
CA PRO A 331 -11.38 5.98 -8.37
C PRO A 331 -10.27 4.91 -8.41
N MET A 332 -9.37 4.89 -7.42
CA MET A 332 -8.29 3.90 -7.34
C MET A 332 -8.82 2.46 -7.26
N ALA A 333 -10.07 2.27 -6.81
CA ALA A 333 -10.75 0.98 -6.84
C ALA A 333 -10.81 0.34 -8.24
N ARG A 334 -10.84 1.14 -9.31
CA ARG A 334 -10.79 0.63 -10.69
C ARG A 334 -9.44 0.03 -11.08
N LEU A 335 -8.36 0.37 -10.36
CA LEU A 335 -7.02 -0.20 -10.55
C LEU A 335 -6.83 -1.53 -9.82
N LEU A 336 -7.76 -1.92 -8.94
CA LEU A 336 -7.72 -3.21 -8.32
C LEU A 336 -8.18 -4.28 -9.32
N PRO A 337 -7.66 -5.51 -9.24
CA PRO A 337 -8.19 -6.60 -10.03
C PRO A 337 -9.70 -6.72 -9.80
N PRO A 338 -10.51 -6.86 -10.86
CA PRO A 338 -11.95 -7.00 -10.73
C PRO A 338 -12.22 -8.24 -9.89
N THR A 339 -12.64 -8.04 -8.65
CA THR A 339 -13.08 -9.13 -7.80
C THR A 339 -14.54 -9.41 -8.13
N SER A 340 -14.92 -10.68 -8.22
CA SER A 340 -16.33 -11.07 -8.41
C SER A 340 -17.24 -10.62 -7.25
N MET A 341 -16.65 -10.10 -6.18
CA MET A 341 -17.35 -9.57 -5.03
C MET A 341 -16.74 -8.22 -4.61
N SER A 342 -17.17 -7.13 -5.24
CA SER A 342 -16.83 -5.77 -4.85
C SER A 342 -17.54 -5.40 -3.54
N GLY A 343 -16.85 -4.76 -2.58
CA GLY A 343 -17.43 -4.28 -1.32
C GLY A 343 -17.44 -5.26 -0.14
N LEU A 344 -16.68 -6.37 -0.23
CA LEU A 344 -16.38 -7.16 0.97
C LEU A 344 -15.34 -6.44 1.83
N THR A 345 -15.77 -6.04 3.01
CA THR A 345 -14.89 -5.70 4.12
C THR A 345 -14.23 -6.98 4.67
N PRO A 346 -13.09 -6.87 5.38
CA PRO A 346 -12.45 -8.01 6.04
C PRO A 346 -13.42 -8.83 6.90
N SER A 347 -14.29 -8.16 7.66
CA SER A 347 -15.31 -8.79 8.50
C SER A 347 -16.33 -9.60 7.70
N LYS A 348 -16.83 -9.06 6.58
CA LYS A 348 -17.76 -9.77 5.68
C LYS A 348 -17.07 -10.97 5.03
N ALA A 349 -15.79 -10.85 4.67
CA ALA A 349 -15.03 -11.94 4.04
C ALA A 349 -14.78 -13.08 5.03
N SER A 350 -14.40 -12.74 6.26
CA SER A 350 -14.29 -13.69 7.37
C SER A 350 -15.61 -14.42 7.62
N LEU A 351 -16.72 -13.68 7.73
CA LEU A 351 -18.05 -14.27 7.92
C LEU A 351 -18.43 -15.18 6.75
N ALA A 352 -18.19 -14.76 5.50
CA ALA A 352 -18.52 -15.54 4.32
C ALA A 352 -17.75 -16.87 4.28
N VAL A 353 -16.47 -16.87 4.65
CA VAL A 353 -15.64 -18.09 4.69
C VAL A 353 -16.08 -19.03 5.81
N LEU A 354 -16.48 -18.49 6.98
CA LEU A 354 -16.98 -19.25 8.12
C LEU A 354 -18.43 -19.74 7.97
N ALA A 355 -19.24 -19.05 7.17
CA ALA A 355 -20.69 -19.28 7.07
C ALA A 355 -21.08 -20.74 6.79
N PRO A 356 -20.43 -21.48 5.86
CA PRO A 356 -20.77 -22.89 5.64
C PRO A 356 -20.57 -23.76 6.88
N GLY A 357 -19.46 -23.57 7.60
CA GLY A 357 -19.19 -24.29 8.84
C GLY A 357 -20.17 -23.92 9.96
N LEU A 358 -20.48 -22.62 10.09
CA LEU A 358 -21.44 -22.13 11.08
C LEU A 358 -22.86 -22.65 10.78
N LEU A 359 -23.27 -22.67 9.52
CA LEU A 359 -24.56 -23.22 9.10
C LEU A 359 -24.64 -24.72 9.40
N ALA A 360 -23.57 -25.49 9.13
CA ALA A 360 -23.52 -26.90 9.49
C ALA A 360 -23.65 -27.12 11.01
N LEU A 361 -23.00 -26.27 11.82
CA LEU A 361 -23.09 -26.31 13.29
C LEU A 361 -24.49 -25.95 13.80
N ILE A 362 -25.08 -24.86 13.29
CA ILE A 362 -26.43 -24.44 13.66
C ILE A 362 -27.43 -25.53 13.28
N TYR A 363 -27.29 -26.08 12.08
CA TYR A 363 -28.13 -27.18 11.61
C TYR A 363 -28.02 -28.38 12.55
N LEU A 364 -26.81 -28.79 12.93
CA LEU A 364 -26.59 -29.87 13.90
C LEU A 364 -27.31 -29.61 15.23
N LEU A 365 -27.19 -28.40 15.78
CA LEU A 365 -27.78 -28.04 17.06
C LEU A 365 -29.31 -28.06 17.00
N VAL A 366 -29.89 -27.47 15.96
CA VAL A 366 -31.35 -27.48 15.74
C VAL A 366 -31.87 -28.90 15.56
N LEU A 367 -31.13 -29.72 14.81
CA LEU A 367 -31.51 -31.09 14.53
C LEU A 367 -31.45 -31.97 15.77
N HIS A 368 -30.37 -31.85 16.54
CA HIS A 368 -30.21 -32.54 17.80
C HIS A 368 -31.33 -32.16 18.78
N THR A 369 -31.58 -30.87 18.98
CA THR A 369 -32.65 -30.40 19.88
C THR A 369 -34.03 -30.85 19.41
N ALA A 370 -34.34 -30.77 18.11
CA ALA A 370 -35.60 -31.28 17.56
C ALA A 370 -35.77 -32.79 17.76
N THR A 371 -34.69 -33.56 17.63
CA THR A 371 -34.72 -35.02 17.83
C THR A 371 -34.97 -35.36 19.29
N VAL A 372 -34.27 -34.70 20.22
CA VAL A 372 -34.49 -34.86 21.67
C VAL A 372 -35.92 -34.49 22.05
N LEU A 373 -36.41 -33.32 21.64
CA LEU A 373 -37.79 -32.88 21.93
C LEU A 373 -38.84 -33.83 21.36
N ARG A 374 -38.61 -34.40 20.16
CA ARG A 374 -39.53 -35.36 19.55
C ARG A 374 -39.55 -36.68 20.32
N ILE A 375 -38.40 -37.16 20.76
CA ILE A 375 -38.30 -38.35 21.62
C ILE A 375 -39.00 -38.09 22.95
N GLU A 376 -38.75 -36.94 23.58
CA GLU A 376 -39.42 -36.53 24.82
C GLU A 376 -40.94 -36.47 24.67
N HIS A 377 -41.43 -35.94 23.55
CA HIS A 377 -42.85 -35.88 23.26
C HIS A 377 -43.48 -37.26 23.02
N LEU A 378 -42.77 -38.16 22.33
CA LEU A 378 -43.26 -39.50 22.03
C LEU A 378 -43.26 -40.43 23.24
N LEU A 379 -42.25 -40.33 24.10
CA LEU A 379 -42.16 -41.13 25.32
C LEU A 379 -42.99 -40.55 26.45
N GLY A 380 -43.13 -39.21 26.54
CA GLY A 380 -43.73 -38.55 27.68
C GLY A 380 -42.76 -38.42 28.87
N PRO A 381 -42.90 -37.38 29.71
CA PRO A 381 -41.90 -37.04 30.74
C PRO A 381 -41.79 -38.07 31.87
N GLN A 382 -42.86 -38.83 32.16
CA GLN A 382 -42.85 -39.86 33.20
C GLN A 382 -42.10 -41.13 32.78
N THR A 383 -42.16 -41.44 31.48
CA THR A 383 -41.61 -42.65 30.87
C THR A 383 -40.10 -42.49 30.67
N LEU A 384 -39.64 -41.27 30.34
CA LEU A 384 -38.22 -40.91 30.24
C LEU A 384 -37.44 -41.15 31.53
N ALA A 385 -38.01 -40.77 32.68
CA ALA A 385 -37.43 -41.05 34.01
C ALA A 385 -37.39 -42.55 34.35
N GLN A 386 -38.12 -43.38 33.60
CA GLN A 386 -38.20 -44.82 33.76
C GLN A 386 -37.50 -45.60 32.64
N VAL A 387 -36.89 -44.94 31.64
CA VAL A 387 -36.21 -45.59 30.50
C VAL A 387 -35.09 -46.53 30.96
N GLY A 388 -34.38 -46.21 32.04
CA GLY A 388 -33.40 -47.13 32.64
C GLY A 388 -33.99 -48.42 33.26
N ARG A 389 -35.32 -48.56 33.31
CA ARG A 389 -36.05 -49.70 33.89
C ARG A 389 -37.03 -50.38 32.92
N LEU A 390 -37.26 -49.82 31.73
CA LEU A 390 -38.16 -50.38 30.73
C LEU A 390 -37.47 -51.56 30.04
N THR A 391 -37.92 -52.78 30.32
CA THR A 391 -37.21 -54.01 29.93
C THR A 391 -37.75 -54.67 28.67
N THR A 392 -38.97 -54.35 28.20
CA THR A 392 -39.51 -54.79 26.89
C THR A 392 -40.97 -54.30 26.78
N GLY A 393 -41.34 -53.51 25.77
CA GLY A 393 -42.73 -53.07 25.58
C GLY A 393 -43.04 -52.42 24.23
N ALA A 394 -44.32 -52.44 23.84
CA ALA A 394 -44.86 -51.88 22.59
C ALA A 394 -44.59 -50.36 22.39
N GLU A 395 -44.18 -49.65 23.43
CA GLU A 395 -43.77 -48.25 23.37
C GLU A 395 -42.34 -48.07 22.83
N LEU A 396 -41.42 -49.03 23.09
CA LEU A 396 -40.07 -49.04 22.51
C LEU A 396 -40.12 -49.25 20.99
N THR A 397 -41.00 -50.15 20.52
CA THR A 397 -41.20 -50.39 19.08
C THR A 397 -41.74 -49.16 18.34
N LEU A 398 -42.50 -48.27 19.01
CA LEU A 398 -43.01 -47.05 18.41
C LEU A 398 -41.94 -45.96 18.28
N VAL A 399 -41.00 -45.91 19.24
CA VAL A 399 -39.79 -45.06 19.16
C VAL A 399 -38.82 -45.59 18.11
N GLU A 400 -38.61 -46.91 18.05
CA GLU A 400 -37.82 -47.54 16.98
C GLU A 400 -38.41 -47.28 15.59
N LEU A 401 -39.73 -47.38 15.40
CA LEU A 401 -40.36 -47.15 14.09
C LEU A 401 -40.35 -45.69 13.64
N LYS A 402 -40.40 -44.72 14.57
CA LYS A 402 -40.61 -43.30 14.23
C LYS A 402 -39.42 -42.39 14.51
N ALA A 403 -38.68 -42.62 15.59
CA ALA A 403 -37.57 -41.77 16.00
C ALA A 403 -36.25 -42.22 15.38
N LEU A 404 -35.99 -43.52 15.29
CA LEU A 404 -34.73 -44.06 14.74
C LEU A 404 -34.53 -43.69 13.26
N PRO A 405 -35.51 -43.86 12.34
CA PRO A 405 -35.31 -43.51 10.94
C PRO A 405 -35.17 -42.00 10.75
N ALA A 406 -35.92 -41.22 11.56
CA ALA A 406 -35.81 -39.76 11.54
C ALA A 406 -34.41 -39.32 11.97
N ALA A 407 -33.89 -39.87 13.07
CA ALA A 407 -32.55 -39.56 13.57
C ALA A 407 -31.45 -40.00 12.59
N GLN A 408 -31.58 -41.16 11.95
CA GLN A 408 -30.66 -41.62 10.91
C GLN A 408 -30.64 -40.66 9.71
N VAL A 409 -31.80 -40.31 9.15
CA VAL A 409 -31.92 -39.34 8.04
C VAL A 409 -31.31 -37.99 8.42
N CYS A 410 -31.59 -37.53 9.64
CA CYS A 410 -31.04 -36.30 10.20
C CYS A 410 -29.51 -36.34 10.24
N THR A 411 -28.93 -37.44 10.73
CA THR A 411 -27.47 -37.63 10.76
C THR A 411 -26.85 -37.67 9.38
N PHE A 412 -27.48 -38.33 8.41
CA PHE A 412 -27.04 -38.28 7.02
C PHE A 412 -27.03 -36.85 6.44
N LEU A 413 -28.09 -36.07 6.69
CA LEU A 413 -28.16 -34.68 6.24
C LEU A 413 -27.09 -33.81 6.92
N PHE A 414 -26.83 -34.03 8.21
CA PHE A 414 -25.78 -33.34 8.92
C PHE A 414 -24.38 -33.71 8.39
N LEU A 415 -24.10 -34.99 8.18
CA LEU A 415 -22.83 -35.45 7.60
C LEU A 415 -22.63 -34.86 6.22
N LEU A 416 -23.68 -34.84 5.39
CA LEU A 416 -23.66 -34.20 4.08
C LEU A 416 -23.33 -32.71 4.19
N ALA A 417 -24.03 -31.97 5.04
CA ALA A 417 -23.78 -30.54 5.26
C ALA A 417 -22.34 -30.27 5.73
N SER A 418 -21.85 -31.13 6.63
CA SER A 418 -20.52 -30.99 7.24
C SER A 418 -19.37 -31.36 6.31
N VAL A 419 -19.59 -32.29 5.39
CA VAL A 419 -18.63 -32.61 4.31
C VAL A 419 -18.66 -31.55 3.21
N MET A 420 -19.83 -30.96 2.95
CA MET A 420 -19.97 -29.86 2.00
C MET A 420 -19.36 -28.55 2.52
N ALA A 421 -19.33 -28.33 3.83
CA ALA A 421 -18.82 -27.10 4.43
C ALA A 421 -17.37 -26.77 4.00
N PRO A 422 -16.37 -27.67 4.11
CA PRO A 422 -15.01 -27.43 3.60
C PRO A 422 -14.96 -27.09 2.10
N LEU A 423 -15.79 -27.74 1.28
CA LEU A 423 -15.85 -27.48 -0.16
C LEU A 423 -16.40 -26.10 -0.47
N LEU A 424 -17.49 -25.73 0.21
CA LEU A 424 -18.11 -24.42 0.08
C LEU A 424 -17.19 -23.32 0.60
N SER A 425 -16.60 -23.49 1.78
CA SER A 425 -15.61 -22.54 2.33
C SER A 425 -14.41 -22.37 1.40
N THR A 426 -13.95 -23.45 0.76
CA THR A 426 -12.87 -23.38 -0.25
C THR A 426 -13.29 -22.63 -1.51
N LYS A 427 -14.50 -22.88 -2.03
CA LYS A 427 -15.01 -22.13 -3.19
C LYS A 427 -15.23 -20.65 -2.87
N ILE A 428 -15.69 -20.32 -1.67
CA ILE A 428 -15.85 -18.95 -1.21
C ILE A 428 -14.49 -18.30 -1.06
N PHE A 429 -13.55 -18.93 -0.36
CA PHE A 429 -12.18 -18.43 -0.16
C PHE A 429 -11.43 -18.20 -1.49
N ALA A 430 -11.59 -19.10 -2.46
CA ALA A 430 -11.03 -18.93 -3.81
C ALA A 430 -11.56 -17.65 -4.50
N ARG A 431 -12.80 -17.26 -4.22
CA ARG A 431 -13.44 -16.03 -4.73
C ARG A 431 -13.16 -14.80 -3.86
N VAL A 432 -12.58 -14.95 -2.67
CA VAL A 432 -12.18 -13.82 -1.82
C VAL A 432 -11.08 -13.02 -2.53
N PRO A 433 -11.20 -11.68 -2.57
CA PRO A 433 -10.14 -10.80 -3.07
C PRO A 433 -8.77 -11.13 -2.50
N GLU A 434 -7.74 -11.17 -3.34
CA GLU A 434 -6.40 -11.57 -2.91
C GLU A 434 -5.83 -10.68 -1.78
N ARG A 435 -6.21 -9.38 -1.70
CA ARG A 435 -5.89 -8.50 -0.54
C ARG A 435 -6.37 -9.03 0.79
N LEU A 436 -7.53 -9.66 0.83
CA LEU A 436 -8.18 -10.11 2.06
C LEU A 436 -7.75 -11.52 2.44
N ARG A 437 -7.15 -12.27 1.50
CA ARG A 437 -6.70 -13.64 1.77
C ARG A 437 -5.68 -13.75 2.91
N PRO A 438 -4.70 -12.84 3.11
CA PRO A 438 -3.82 -12.89 4.28
C PRO A 438 -4.57 -12.73 5.61
N GLN A 439 -5.56 -11.84 5.66
CA GLN A 439 -6.34 -11.57 6.88
C GLN A 439 -7.32 -12.72 7.19
N VAL A 440 -7.90 -13.32 6.15
CA VAL A 440 -8.86 -14.43 6.27
C VAL A 440 -8.15 -15.80 6.24
N GLY A 441 -6.86 -15.84 5.93
CA GLY A 441 -6.10 -17.06 5.66
C GLY A 441 -6.02 -18.00 6.87
N ILE A 442 -5.95 -17.45 8.09
CA ILE A 442 -6.01 -18.24 9.33
C ILE A 442 -7.43 -18.75 9.60
N LEU A 443 -8.45 -18.00 9.21
CA LEU A 443 -9.86 -18.38 9.40
C LEU A 443 -10.31 -19.46 8.42
N TYR A 444 -9.64 -19.59 7.28
CA TYR A 444 -9.93 -20.62 6.28
C TYR A 444 -9.80 -22.06 6.82
N PRO A 445 -8.66 -22.50 7.42
CA PRO A 445 -8.57 -23.83 8.01
C PRO A 445 -9.50 -24.00 9.23
N VAL A 446 -9.73 -22.93 9.99
CA VAL A 446 -10.73 -22.95 11.08
C VAL A 446 -12.12 -23.24 10.53
N ALA A 447 -12.53 -22.59 9.43
CA ALA A 447 -13.82 -22.80 8.80
C ALA A 447 -14.02 -24.26 8.32
N MET A 448 -12.98 -24.88 7.79
CA MET A 448 -13.04 -26.30 7.38
C MET A 448 -13.22 -27.26 8.55
N LEU A 449 -12.56 -26.97 9.68
CA LEU A 449 -12.56 -27.85 10.84
C LEU A 449 -13.70 -27.55 11.82
N LEU A 450 -14.45 -26.46 11.59
CA LEU A 450 -15.51 -26.00 12.48
C LEU A 450 -16.59 -27.06 12.74
N PRO A 451 -17.10 -27.82 11.74
CA PRO A 451 -18.06 -28.88 11.98
C PRO A 451 -17.51 -29.99 12.90
N THR A 452 -16.24 -30.34 12.73
CA THR A 452 -15.54 -31.33 13.57
C THR A 452 -15.32 -30.83 14.99
N ALA A 453 -14.87 -29.58 15.15
CA ALA A 453 -14.73 -28.95 16.45
C ALA A 453 -16.10 -28.87 17.17
N GLY A 454 -17.16 -28.56 16.43
CA GLY A 454 -18.53 -28.54 16.93
C GLY A 454 -19.00 -29.88 17.47
N LEU A 455 -18.84 -30.96 16.71
CA LEU A 455 -19.18 -32.31 17.17
C LEU A 455 -18.38 -32.72 18.39
N LEU A 456 -17.07 -32.47 18.39
CA LEU A 456 -16.20 -32.75 19.53
C LEU A 456 -16.64 -31.99 20.78
N ALA A 457 -17.01 -30.71 20.63
CA ALA A 457 -17.53 -29.90 21.72
C ALA A 457 -18.87 -30.44 22.23
N MET A 458 -19.82 -30.77 21.35
CA MET A 458 -21.10 -31.37 21.76
C MET A 458 -20.90 -32.71 22.48
N ARG A 459 -19.92 -33.52 22.06
CA ARG A 459 -19.58 -34.77 22.74
C ARG A 459 -18.93 -34.54 24.11
N GLY A 460 -17.97 -33.61 24.17
CA GLY A 460 -17.23 -33.27 25.40
C GLY A 460 -18.10 -32.61 26.46
N LEU A 461 -19.10 -31.82 26.03
CA LEU A 461 -20.11 -31.22 26.89
C LEU A 461 -21.22 -32.20 27.30
N GLY A 462 -21.16 -33.46 26.83
CA GLY A 462 -22.19 -34.46 27.12
C GLY A 462 -23.53 -34.20 26.44
N LEU A 463 -23.64 -33.21 25.55
CA LEU A 463 -24.89 -32.88 24.85
C LEU A 463 -25.35 -34.03 23.96
N MET A 464 -24.42 -34.82 23.41
CA MET A 464 -24.74 -36.02 22.63
C MET A 464 -25.07 -37.25 23.48
N VAL A 465 -24.86 -37.21 24.79
CA VAL A 465 -25.10 -38.34 25.70
C VAL A 465 -26.38 -38.06 26.47
N THR A 466 -27.47 -38.68 26.04
CA THR A 466 -28.71 -38.73 26.81
C THR A 466 -28.81 -40.08 27.53
N GLU A 467 -29.54 -40.16 28.65
CA GLU A 467 -29.85 -41.45 29.30
C GLU A 467 -30.50 -42.43 28.30
N LEU A 468 -31.18 -41.91 27.28
CA LEU A 468 -31.73 -42.69 26.18
C LEU A 468 -30.66 -43.40 25.34
N THR A 469 -29.61 -42.69 24.94
CA THR A 469 -28.50 -43.25 24.11
C THR A 469 -27.66 -44.30 24.84
N SER A 470 -27.75 -44.36 26.17
CA SER A 470 -27.10 -45.42 26.97
C SER A 470 -27.87 -46.75 26.97
N HIS A 471 -29.11 -46.76 26.47
CA HIS A 471 -29.89 -47.97 26.33
C HIS A 471 -29.47 -48.74 25.06
N PRO A 472 -29.26 -50.06 25.10
CA PRO A 472 -28.74 -50.83 23.96
C PRO A 472 -29.63 -50.78 22.71
N GLU A 473 -30.95 -50.72 22.87
CA GLU A 473 -31.91 -50.59 21.74
C GLU A 473 -31.84 -49.22 21.05
N PHE A 474 -31.35 -48.20 21.76
CA PHE A 474 -31.19 -46.84 21.24
C PHE A 474 -29.73 -46.49 20.94
N TYR A 475 -28.82 -47.47 20.97
CA TYR A 475 -27.40 -47.26 20.62
C TYR A 475 -27.23 -46.69 19.21
N GLY A 476 -28.13 -47.00 18.29
CA GLY A 476 -28.14 -46.43 16.93
C GLY A 476 -28.39 -44.91 16.88
N LEU A 477 -28.85 -44.30 17.99
CA LEU A 477 -28.99 -42.84 18.14
C LEU A 477 -27.70 -42.18 18.66
N ASP A 478 -26.74 -42.96 19.18
CA ASP A 478 -25.44 -42.42 19.60
C ASP A 478 -24.53 -42.26 18.38
N PHE A 479 -24.43 -41.03 17.88
CA PHE A 479 -23.56 -40.72 16.73
C PHE A 479 -22.07 -40.64 17.09
N ALA A 480 -21.67 -40.95 18.33
CA ALA A 480 -20.27 -40.95 18.73
C ALA A 480 -19.43 -41.95 17.93
N TRP A 481 -20.01 -43.05 17.45
CA TRP A 481 -19.28 -44.03 16.64
C TRP A 481 -18.87 -43.49 15.25
N LEU A 482 -19.61 -42.50 14.72
CA LEU A 482 -19.28 -41.83 13.45
C LEU A 482 -18.15 -40.81 13.60
N LEU A 483 -17.91 -40.34 14.82
CA LEU A 483 -16.97 -39.27 15.11
C LEU A 483 -15.53 -39.54 14.65
N PRO A 484 -14.90 -40.71 14.89
CA PRO A 484 -13.55 -40.98 14.39
C PRO A 484 -13.47 -40.97 12.86
N TRP A 485 -14.48 -41.51 12.17
CA TRP A 485 -14.54 -41.54 10.70
C TRP A 485 -14.70 -40.14 10.14
N PHE A 486 -15.64 -39.39 10.69
CA PHE A 486 -15.92 -38.02 10.30
C PHE A 486 -14.72 -37.09 10.54
N ALA A 487 -14.11 -37.15 11.74
CA ALA A 487 -12.96 -36.34 12.07
C ALA A 487 -11.77 -36.63 11.15
N SER A 488 -11.50 -37.92 10.89
CA SER A 488 -10.45 -38.34 9.97
C SER A 488 -10.69 -37.82 8.56
N PHE A 489 -11.93 -37.97 8.06
CA PHE A 489 -12.29 -37.48 6.74
C PHE A 489 -12.13 -35.96 6.62
N ASN A 490 -12.67 -35.19 7.58
CA ASN A 490 -12.58 -33.72 7.52
C ASN A 490 -11.14 -33.21 7.67
N LEU A 491 -10.30 -33.88 8.47
CA LEU A 491 -8.88 -33.55 8.57
C LEU A 491 -8.15 -33.80 7.24
N VAL A 492 -8.36 -34.97 6.63
CA VAL A 492 -7.72 -35.33 5.36
C VAL A 492 -8.23 -34.43 4.22
N ALA A 493 -9.54 -34.26 4.10
CA ALA A 493 -10.15 -33.40 3.10
C ALA A 493 -9.73 -31.94 3.30
N GLY A 494 -9.70 -31.46 4.55
CA GLY A 494 -9.29 -30.11 4.87
C GLY A 494 -7.80 -29.86 4.54
N ALA A 495 -6.92 -30.77 4.95
CA ALA A 495 -5.49 -30.71 4.61
C ALA A 495 -5.27 -30.73 3.09
N TYR A 496 -6.00 -31.59 2.37
CA TYR A 496 -5.93 -31.65 0.92
C TYR A 496 -6.38 -30.33 0.27
N LEU A 497 -7.53 -29.80 0.68
CA LEU A 497 -8.07 -28.55 0.13
C LEU A 497 -7.15 -27.36 0.42
N PHE A 498 -6.58 -27.31 1.62
CA PHE A 498 -5.57 -26.32 2.00
C PHE A 498 -4.33 -26.40 1.10
N CYS A 499 -3.72 -27.58 0.98
CA CYS A 499 -2.56 -27.80 0.10
C CYS A 499 -2.87 -27.51 -1.37
N SER A 500 -4.10 -27.79 -1.82
CA SER A 500 -4.54 -27.47 -3.17
C SER A 500 -4.71 -25.97 -3.40
N GLN A 501 -5.19 -25.20 -2.41
CA GLN A 501 -5.31 -23.74 -2.52
C GLN A 501 -3.95 -23.04 -2.49
N GLU A 502 -3.04 -23.50 -1.63
CA GLU A 502 -1.67 -22.98 -1.53
C GLU A 502 -0.77 -23.43 -2.69
N LYS A 503 -1.33 -24.11 -3.71
CA LYS A 503 -0.61 -24.59 -4.91
C LYS A 503 0.56 -25.52 -4.61
N LEU A 504 0.62 -26.11 -3.42
CA LEU A 504 1.65 -27.07 -3.04
C LEU A 504 1.55 -28.36 -3.87
N LEU A 505 0.33 -28.68 -4.31
CA LEU A 505 0.02 -29.85 -5.12
C LEU A 505 0.23 -29.63 -6.63
N ASP A 506 0.50 -28.41 -7.09
CA ASP A 506 0.65 -28.09 -8.53
C ASP A 506 1.77 -28.88 -9.19
N ARG A 507 2.78 -29.30 -8.41
CA ARG A 507 3.90 -30.12 -8.88
C ARG A 507 3.55 -31.59 -9.10
N TRP A 508 2.49 -32.07 -8.47
CA TRP A 508 2.19 -33.51 -8.34
C TRP A 508 0.89 -33.91 -9.03
N LEU A 509 -0.08 -33.00 -9.14
CA LEU A 509 -1.42 -33.30 -9.62
C LEU A 509 -1.86 -32.37 -10.76
N SER A 510 -2.49 -32.95 -11.78
CA SER A 510 -3.12 -32.19 -12.86
C SER A 510 -4.30 -31.36 -12.31
N PRO A 511 -4.66 -30.23 -12.96
CA PRO A 511 -5.77 -29.39 -12.51
C PRO A 511 -7.12 -30.13 -12.47
N GLU A 512 -7.36 -31.07 -13.39
CA GLU A 512 -8.58 -31.88 -13.43
C GLU A 512 -8.69 -32.81 -12.21
N VAL A 513 -7.60 -33.53 -11.90
CA VAL A 513 -7.53 -34.41 -10.74
C VAL A 513 -7.73 -33.61 -9.46
N ARG A 514 -7.21 -32.37 -9.40
CA ARG A 514 -7.37 -31.54 -8.21
C ARG A 514 -8.82 -31.19 -7.88
N VAL A 515 -9.64 -30.97 -8.91
CA VAL A 515 -11.06 -30.67 -8.78
C VAL A 515 -11.87 -31.93 -8.47
N LEU A 516 -11.54 -33.06 -9.10
CA LEU A 516 -12.28 -34.32 -8.95
C LEU A 516 -12.01 -35.04 -7.62
N THR A 517 -10.77 -34.98 -7.11
CA THR A 517 -10.36 -35.67 -5.87
C THR A 517 -11.27 -35.37 -4.66
N PRO A 518 -11.57 -34.11 -4.29
CA PRO A 518 -12.41 -33.85 -3.14
C PRO A 518 -13.87 -34.31 -3.33
N ILE A 519 -14.38 -34.28 -4.57
CA ILE A 519 -15.70 -34.81 -4.92
C ILE A 519 -15.72 -36.34 -4.79
N GLY A 520 -14.67 -37.01 -5.29
CA GLY A 520 -14.50 -38.45 -5.19
C GLY A 520 -14.37 -38.91 -3.73
N LEU A 521 -13.56 -38.22 -2.92
CA LEU A 521 -13.42 -38.47 -1.49
C LEU A 521 -14.77 -38.33 -0.77
N MET A 522 -15.53 -37.27 -1.05
CA MET A 522 -16.87 -37.09 -0.50
C MET A 522 -17.81 -38.24 -0.92
N GLY A 523 -17.82 -38.61 -2.19
CA GLY A 523 -18.64 -39.72 -2.68
C GLY A 523 -18.30 -41.04 -1.98
N LEU A 524 -17.01 -41.35 -1.85
CA LEU A 524 -16.53 -42.54 -1.13
C LEU A 524 -16.93 -42.52 0.34
N PHE A 525 -16.83 -41.36 1.01
CA PHE A 525 -17.22 -41.22 2.41
C PHE A 525 -18.72 -41.43 2.63
N LEU A 526 -19.56 -40.87 1.75
CA LEU A 526 -21.01 -41.07 1.81
C LEU A 526 -21.40 -42.54 1.55
N ILE A 527 -20.75 -43.19 0.59
CA ILE A 527 -20.94 -44.64 0.33
C ILE A 527 -20.52 -45.45 1.55
N TRP A 528 -19.35 -45.16 2.14
CA TRP A 528 -18.83 -45.86 3.31
C TRP A 528 -19.75 -45.74 4.52
N ILE A 529 -20.26 -44.54 4.81
CA ILE A 529 -21.22 -44.35 5.90
C ILE A 529 -22.55 -45.02 5.58
N GLY A 530 -23.00 -44.97 4.32
CA GLY A 530 -24.17 -45.74 3.89
C GLY A 530 -24.02 -47.22 4.22
N ILE A 531 -22.88 -47.82 3.91
CA ILE A 531 -22.58 -49.23 4.21
C ILE A 531 -22.50 -49.51 5.72
N LEU A 532 -22.03 -48.55 6.54
CA LEU A 532 -21.95 -48.75 7.99
C LEU A 532 -23.28 -48.52 8.72
N ALA A 533 -24.21 -47.79 8.11
CA ALA A 533 -25.50 -47.45 8.70
C ALA A 533 -26.61 -48.46 8.37
N PHE A 534 -26.40 -49.30 7.35
CA PHE A 534 -27.29 -50.40 6.94
C PHE A 534 -26.62 -51.74 7.23
#